data_AF-A0A9P5ZER9-F1
#
_entry.id   AF-A0A9P5ZER9-F1
#
_cell.length_a   1.000
_cell.length_b   1.000
_cell.length_c   1.000
_cell.angle_alpha   90.00
_cell.angle_beta   90.00
_cell.angle_gamma   90.00
#
_symmetry.space_group_name_H-M   'P 1'
#
loop_
_entity.id
_entity.type
_entity.pdbx_description
1 polymer ?
#
loop_
_entity_poly.entity_id
_entity_poly.type
_entity_poly.pdbx_seq_one_letter_code
_entity_poly.pdbx_strand_id
1 'polypeptide(L)'
;MPEYIELYASYWLVNHFIHSVQPECHLVLRAIIIDATDPEQACSPSHLLVCKGFPYPFAQGAKVPQGSRGSQNNIYPPISCNIPDTHLKLKDMHFHSRSLILHFTSSSEDASVTREWWMQVQMLTHTIIQVYAVLDFHERICKVPKKACRFRVAMALDLGEYVMVFLLLDNMFGVWYSQTQSLLTTYLLALECIQLQRYFTVQVYAKDCTWLPTHHQTQYDELRQCLDSSIQEEEAPIVHSVENGWFDPYEPLLIAAGLEKAKNLGHIIYEKASWVAGGGRVWEDCPLDVYNIMPTEYVYLLPLKYFSSLLKSWTNCYLYNTDHKSFWCTMGNLPANTLPYSRQSVEVEQPCVTIVLPDQQKKELFENIVLYRKGYAVGPLDYCGIAQIHCKKVAIYFFKMLLEASFDRRRHLKIGKQKTTNLQAAKQKQASQEAKENIPEHSLSYDTTCMV
;
A
#
# COMPACT_ATOMS: atom_id res chain seq x y z
N MET A 1 1.42 3.08 0.23
CA MET A 1 0.33 2.11 0.50
C MET A 1 -0.99 2.88 0.45
N PRO A 2 -2.15 2.28 0.12
CA PRO A 2 -3.40 3.01 0.32
C PRO A 2 -3.49 3.34 1.79
N GLU A 3 -4.06 4.49 2.10
CA GLU A 3 -4.31 4.79 3.49
C GLU A 3 -5.32 3.78 4.03
N TYR A 4 -5.12 3.28 5.25
CA TYR A 4 -6.04 2.33 5.89
C TYR A 4 -7.50 2.81 5.81
N ILE A 5 -7.71 4.13 5.81
CA ILE A 5 -9.01 4.78 5.63
C ILE A 5 -9.63 4.47 4.26
N GLU A 6 -8.88 4.52 3.16
CA GLU A 6 -9.38 4.22 1.80
C GLU A 6 -9.80 2.75 1.69
N LEU A 7 -8.99 1.85 2.26
CA LEU A 7 -9.26 0.42 2.31
C LEU A 7 -10.53 0.14 3.13
N TYR A 8 -10.63 0.74 4.31
CA TYR A 8 -11.77 0.58 5.21
C TYR A 8 -13.07 1.17 4.62
N ALA A 9 -12.99 2.33 3.97
CA ALA A 9 -14.11 2.93 3.26
C ALA A 9 -14.57 2.07 2.07
N SER A 10 -13.62 1.54 1.29
CA SER A 10 -13.92 0.62 0.19
C SER A 10 -14.56 -0.67 0.70
N TYR A 11 -14.07 -1.21 1.83
CA TYR A 11 -14.67 -2.36 2.49
C TYR A 11 -16.14 -2.10 2.86
N TRP A 12 -16.43 -1.02 3.58
CA TRP A 12 -17.81 -0.75 4.00
C TRP A 12 -18.74 -0.47 2.82
N LEU A 13 -18.26 0.25 1.80
CA LEU A 13 -19.02 0.50 0.58
C LEU A 13 -19.44 -0.81 -0.10
N VAL A 14 -18.49 -1.69 -0.36
CA VAL A 14 -18.75 -2.94 -1.06
C VAL A 14 -19.54 -3.91 -0.19
N ASN A 15 -19.24 -3.98 1.11
CA ASN A 15 -19.97 -4.83 2.05
C ASN A 15 -21.44 -4.42 2.11
N HIS A 16 -21.72 -3.13 2.24
CA HIS A 16 -23.08 -2.59 2.20
C HIS A 16 -23.78 -2.88 0.87
N PHE A 17 -23.08 -2.71 -0.26
CA PHE A 17 -23.60 -3.03 -1.59
C PHE A 17 -24.01 -4.51 -1.69
N ILE A 18 -23.12 -5.44 -1.33
CA ILE A 18 -23.39 -6.89 -1.38
C ILE A 18 -24.66 -7.20 -0.57
N HIS A 19 -24.72 -6.76 0.68
CA HIS A 19 -25.85 -7.05 1.56
C HIS A 19 -27.17 -6.41 1.10
N SER A 20 -27.11 -5.25 0.43
CA SER A 20 -28.31 -4.54 -0.03
C SER A 20 -28.89 -5.14 -1.31
N VAL A 21 -28.04 -5.72 -2.17
CA VAL A 21 -28.42 -6.15 -3.53
C VAL A 21 -28.58 -7.66 -3.64
N GLN A 22 -27.85 -8.44 -2.85
CA GLN A 22 -27.87 -9.91 -2.90
C GLN A 22 -29.26 -10.56 -2.70
N PRO A 23 -30.22 -9.98 -1.93
CA PRO A 23 -31.57 -10.54 -1.84
C PRO A 23 -32.35 -10.50 -3.17
N GLU A 24 -32.05 -9.55 -4.05
CA GLU A 24 -32.79 -9.30 -5.30
C GLU A 24 -32.00 -9.73 -6.54
N CYS A 25 -30.67 -9.71 -6.48
CA CYS A 25 -29.80 -9.95 -7.63
C CYS A 25 -28.77 -11.05 -7.35
N HIS A 26 -28.57 -11.91 -8.34
CA HIS A 26 -27.48 -12.88 -8.32
C HIS A 26 -26.19 -12.21 -8.81
N LEU A 27 -25.29 -11.88 -7.89
CA LEU A 27 -23.97 -11.30 -8.19
C LEU A 27 -23.00 -12.34 -8.79
N VAL A 28 -23.28 -12.78 -10.01
CA VAL A 28 -22.50 -13.80 -10.74
C VAL A 28 -21.42 -13.13 -11.57
N LEU A 29 -20.17 -13.51 -11.35
CA LEU A 29 -19.04 -13.05 -12.15
C LEU A 29 -19.22 -13.50 -13.61
N ARG A 30 -19.26 -12.56 -14.55
CA ARG A 30 -19.38 -12.85 -15.99
C ARG A 30 -18.08 -12.62 -16.72
N ALA A 31 -17.34 -11.60 -16.32
CA ALA A 31 -16.08 -11.22 -16.92
C ALA A 31 -15.24 -10.44 -15.91
N ILE A 32 -13.92 -10.52 -16.10
CA ILE A 32 -12.97 -9.56 -15.54
C ILE A 32 -12.59 -8.60 -16.66
N ILE A 33 -12.74 -7.30 -16.43
CA ILE A 33 -12.46 -6.23 -17.39
C ILE A 33 -11.27 -5.43 -16.87
N ILE A 34 -10.29 -5.13 -17.71
CA ILE A 34 -9.08 -4.41 -17.31
C ILE A 34 -8.71 -3.35 -18.34
N ASP A 35 -7.97 -2.33 -17.91
CA ASP A 35 -7.20 -1.49 -18.82
C ASP A 35 -5.93 -2.22 -19.27
N ALA A 36 -5.62 -2.12 -20.57
CA ALA A 36 -4.35 -2.61 -21.09
C ALA A 36 -3.18 -1.79 -20.55
N THR A 37 -2.08 -2.46 -20.25
CA THR A 37 -0.80 -1.79 -20.00
C THR A 37 -0.31 -1.11 -21.28
N ASP A 38 0.56 -0.10 -21.16
CA ASP A 38 1.12 0.57 -22.35
C ASP A 38 1.86 -0.42 -23.28
N PRO A 39 2.63 -1.40 -22.75
CA PRO A 39 3.19 -2.48 -23.57
C PRO A 39 2.13 -3.37 -24.24
N GLU A 40 1.08 -3.79 -23.53
CA GLU A 40 -0.02 -4.57 -24.12
C GLU A 40 -0.71 -3.82 -25.25
N GLN A 41 -0.94 -2.52 -25.07
CA GLN A 41 -1.55 -1.67 -26.08
C GLN A 41 -0.69 -1.57 -27.34
N ALA A 42 0.64 -1.48 -27.19
CA ALA A 42 1.56 -1.48 -28.31
C ALA A 42 1.61 -2.84 -29.04
N CYS A 43 1.48 -3.94 -28.30
CA CYS A 43 1.59 -5.30 -28.83
C CYS A 43 0.27 -5.90 -29.37
N SER A 44 -0.87 -5.22 -29.16
CA SER A 44 -2.20 -5.76 -29.50
C SER A 44 -2.95 -4.94 -30.57
N PRO A 45 -2.37 -4.70 -31.77
CA PRO A 45 -2.97 -3.85 -32.79
C PRO A 45 -4.31 -4.37 -33.34
N SER A 46 -4.60 -5.66 -33.16
CA SER A 46 -5.84 -6.30 -33.61
C SER A 46 -7.01 -6.10 -32.64
N HIS A 47 -6.77 -5.80 -31.36
CA HIS A 47 -7.84 -5.65 -30.39
C HIS A 47 -8.33 -4.20 -30.33
N LEU A 48 -9.48 -3.93 -30.96
CA LEU A 48 -10.01 -2.57 -31.17
C LEU A 48 -10.13 -1.74 -29.87
N LEU A 49 -10.61 -2.35 -28.77
CA LEU A 49 -10.75 -1.65 -27.49
C LEU A 49 -9.39 -1.25 -26.90
N VAL A 50 -8.46 -2.20 -26.82
CA VAL A 50 -7.08 -1.99 -26.38
C VAL A 50 -6.40 -0.90 -27.20
N CYS A 51 -6.52 -0.94 -28.52
CA CYS A 51 -5.95 0.08 -29.41
C CYS A 51 -6.47 1.50 -29.10
N LYS A 52 -7.77 1.62 -28.80
CA LYS A 52 -8.41 2.89 -28.43
C LYS A 52 -8.13 3.30 -26.98
N GLY A 53 -7.44 2.45 -26.21
CA GLY A 53 -7.18 2.65 -24.79
C GLY A 53 -8.45 2.55 -23.95
N PHE A 54 -9.41 1.71 -24.35
CA PHE A 54 -10.59 1.41 -23.55
C PHE A 54 -10.37 0.15 -22.71
N PRO A 55 -10.99 0.04 -21.52
CA PRO A 55 -11.05 -1.21 -20.79
C PRO A 55 -11.63 -2.32 -21.66
N TYR A 56 -11.10 -3.52 -21.54
CA TYR A 56 -11.50 -4.67 -22.35
C TYR A 56 -11.71 -5.92 -21.47
N PRO A 57 -12.61 -6.83 -21.86
CA PRO A 57 -12.76 -8.12 -21.20
C PRO A 57 -11.45 -8.90 -21.29
N PHE A 58 -10.88 -9.23 -20.15
CA PHE A 58 -9.69 -10.04 -20.05
C PHE A 58 -10.06 -11.49 -20.33
N ALA A 59 -9.33 -12.16 -21.23
CA ALA A 59 -9.67 -13.52 -21.62
C ALA A 59 -9.34 -14.52 -20.51
N GLN A 60 -10.26 -15.46 -20.25
CA GLN A 60 -10.01 -16.55 -19.32
C GLN A 60 -8.75 -17.33 -19.75
N GLY A 61 -7.83 -17.52 -18.81
CA GLY A 61 -6.56 -18.20 -19.05
C GLY A 61 -5.48 -17.36 -19.76
N ALA A 62 -5.71 -16.06 -19.96
CA ALA A 62 -4.66 -15.15 -20.38
C ALA A 62 -3.50 -15.17 -19.38
N LYS A 63 -2.28 -15.45 -19.86
CA LYS A 63 -1.05 -15.48 -19.07
C LYS A 63 -0.37 -14.12 -18.96
N VAL A 64 -1.11 -13.03 -19.15
CA VAL A 64 -0.56 -11.67 -19.10
C VAL A 64 -0.48 -11.28 -17.62
N PRO A 65 0.72 -11.24 -17.02
CA PRO A 65 0.83 -11.00 -15.60
C PRO A 65 0.77 -9.49 -15.36
N GLN A 66 -0.04 -9.06 -14.39
CA GLN A 66 -0.17 -7.65 -14.01
C GLN A 66 0.61 -7.32 -12.74
N GLY A 67 1.01 -6.06 -12.60
CA GLY A 67 1.75 -5.55 -11.45
C GLY A 67 3.19 -5.13 -11.78
N SER A 68 3.93 -4.67 -10.77
CA SER A 68 5.33 -4.27 -10.92
C SER A 68 6.25 -5.45 -11.24
N ARG A 69 7.36 -5.17 -11.92
CA ARG A 69 8.40 -6.15 -12.24
C ARG A 69 8.88 -6.85 -10.96
N GLY A 70 8.74 -8.17 -10.89
CA GLY A 70 9.08 -8.98 -9.72
C GLY A 70 7.93 -9.32 -8.77
N SER A 71 6.76 -8.72 -8.95
CA SER A 71 5.54 -9.02 -8.20
C SER A 71 4.33 -9.23 -9.13
N GLN A 72 4.59 -9.61 -10.38
CA GLN A 72 3.52 -9.75 -11.36
C GLN A 72 2.72 -11.02 -11.06
N ASN A 73 1.40 -10.89 -11.00
CA ASN A 73 0.49 -12.01 -10.75
C ASN A 73 -0.50 -12.14 -11.91
N ASN A 74 -0.99 -13.37 -12.13
CA ASN A 74 -2.10 -13.58 -13.06
C ASN A 74 -3.37 -13.01 -12.44
N ILE A 75 -4.13 -12.26 -13.24
CA ILE A 75 -5.42 -11.72 -12.81
C ILE A 75 -6.46 -12.84 -12.71
N TYR A 76 -6.40 -13.85 -13.58
CA TYR A 76 -7.27 -15.02 -13.44
C TYR A 76 -6.67 -16.03 -12.46
N PRO A 77 -7.50 -16.81 -11.74
CA PRO A 77 -7.03 -17.96 -10.99
C PRO A 77 -6.21 -18.90 -11.91
N PRO A 78 -5.21 -19.61 -11.35
CA PRO A 78 -4.36 -20.51 -12.13
C PRO A 78 -5.18 -21.49 -12.97
N ILE A 79 -4.80 -21.61 -14.25
CA ILE A 79 -5.52 -22.23 -15.38
C ILE A 79 -5.95 -23.69 -15.17
N SER A 80 -5.51 -24.37 -14.09
CA SER A 80 -6.02 -25.72 -13.78
C SER A 80 -7.50 -25.74 -13.39
N CYS A 81 -8.10 -24.59 -13.07
CA CYS A 81 -9.54 -24.50 -12.84
C CYS A 81 -10.28 -24.27 -14.17
N ASN A 82 -10.82 -25.35 -14.76
CA ASN A 82 -11.81 -25.28 -15.85
C ASN A 82 -13.16 -24.74 -15.34
N ILE A 83 -13.16 -23.67 -14.54
CA ILE A 83 -14.38 -23.08 -13.99
C ILE A 83 -14.74 -21.92 -14.91
N PRO A 84 -15.77 -22.04 -15.75
CA PRO A 84 -16.27 -20.88 -16.49
C PRO A 84 -16.64 -19.78 -15.48
N ASP A 85 -16.28 -18.53 -15.78
CA ASP A 85 -16.53 -17.38 -14.92
C ASP A 85 -18.00 -17.34 -14.44
N THR A 86 -18.92 -17.74 -15.33
CA THR A 86 -20.38 -17.83 -15.11
C THR A 86 -20.83 -18.65 -13.91
N HIS A 87 -19.94 -19.40 -13.25
CA HIS A 87 -20.30 -20.19 -12.07
C HIS A 87 -19.95 -19.53 -10.74
N LEU A 88 -19.13 -18.48 -10.72
CA LEU A 88 -18.68 -17.84 -9.48
C LEU A 88 -19.67 -16.76 -9.03
N LYS A 89 -20.38 -16.99 -7.92
CA LYS A 89 -21.28 -16.02 -7.30
C LYS A 89 -20.60 -15.34 -6.12
N LEU A 90 -20.50 -14.01 -6.15
CA LEU A 90 -20.01 -13.22 -5.02
C LEU A 90 -20.98 -13.36 -3.85
N LYS A 91 -20.48 -13.91 -2.74
CA LYS A 91 -21.25 -14.20 -1.53
C LYS A 91 -21.00 -13.15 -0.45
N ASP A 92 -19.74 -12.85 -0.19
CA ASP A 92 -19.32 -12.00 0.92
C ASP A 92 -17.98 -11.32 0.64
N MET A 93 -17.54 -10.43 1.53
CA MET A 93 -16.23 -9.80 1.51
C MET A 93 -15.67 -9.65 2.92
N HIS A 94 -14.38 -9.94 3.08
CA HIS A 94 -13.66 -9.82 4.34
C HIS A 94 -12.62 -8.71 4.26
N PHE A 95 -12.51 -7.96 5.35
CA PHE A 95 -11.49 -6.95 5.55
C PHE A 95 -10.19 -7.60 6.02
N HIS A 96 -9.07 -7.20 5.44
CA HIS A 96 -7.73 -7.48 5.93
C HIS A 96 -6.93 -6.17 5.98
N SER A 97 -5.85 -6.11 6.77
CA SER A 97 -5.11 -4.86 7.04
C SER A 97 -4.55 -4.17 5.80
N ARG A 98 -4.36 -4.89 4.70
CA ARG A 98 -3.77 -4.42 3.43
C ARG A 98 -4.52 -4.88 2.17
N SER A 99 -5.62 -5.59 2.32
CA SER A 99 -6.32 -6.23 1.22
C SER A 99 -7.79 -6.38 1.51
N LEU A 100 -8.58 -6.53 0.45
CA LEU A 100 -9.94 -7.02 0.55
C LEU A 100 -9.98 -8.44 0.04
N ILE A 101 -10.71 -9.31 0.73
CA ILE A 101 -10.83 -10.71 0.36
C ILE A 101 -12.28 -10.96 -0.05
N LEU A 102 -12.51 -11.16 -1.34
CA LEU A 102 -13.81 -11.47 -1.91
C LEU A 102 -14.07 -12.98 -1.80
N HIS A 103 -15.24 -13.35 -1.30
CA HIS A 103 -15.67 -14.74 -1.17
C HIS A 103 -16.68 -15.07 -2.26
N PHE A 104 -16.31 -15.97 -3.15
CA PHE A 104 -17.14 -16.52 -4.21
C PHE A 104 -17.57 -17.95 -3.89
N THR A 105 -18.81 -18.29 -4.25
CA THR A 105 -19.28 -19.67 -4.27
C THR A 105 -19.50 -20.14 -5.70
N SER A 106 -19.02 -21.33 -6.03
CA SER A 106 -19.27 -21.97 -7.32
C SER A 106 -20.61 -22.69 -7.32
N SER A 107 -21.40 -22.51 -8.39
CA SER A 107 -22.62 -23.28 -8.67
C SER A 107 -22.39 -24.55 -9.48
N SER A 108 -21.13 -24.87 -9.82
CA SER A 108 -20.80 -26.06 -10.60
C SER A 108 -21.24 -27.35 -9.88
N GLU A 109 -21.88 -28.26 -10.62
CA GLU A 109 -22.22 -29.61 -10.13
C GLU A 109 -21.00 -30.53 -10.07
N ASP A 110 -19.89 -30.16 -10.71
CA ASP A 110 -18.65 -30.92 -10.68
C ASP A 110 -18.04 -30.91 -9.28
N ALA A 111 -18.10 -32.04 -8.59
CA ALA A 111 -17.55 -32.22 -7.25
C ALA A 111 -16.02 -31.99 -7.17
N SER A 112 -15.31 -32.05 -8.31
CA SER A 112 -13.88 -31.72 -8.37
C SER A 112 -13.61 -30.22 -8.28
N VAL A 113 -14.62 -29.39 -8.57
CA VAL A 113 -14.57 -27.94 -8.39
C VAL A 113 -14.97 -27.63 -6.95
N THR A 114 -14.03 -27.07 -6.18
CA THR A 114 -14.35 -26.59 -4.84
C THR A 114 -15.49 -25.58 -4.89
N ARG A 115 -16.45 -25.74 -3.97
CA ARG A 115 -17.63 -24.87 -3.86
C ARG A 115 -17.27 -23.45 -3.46
N GLU A 116 -16.09 -23.23 -2.87
CA GLU A 116 -15.65 -21.94 -2.40
C GLU A 116 -14.38 -21.50 -3.11
N TRP A 117 -14.33 -20.21 -3.40
CA TRP A 117 -13.21 -19.51 -3.99
C TRP A 117 -13.03 -18.18 -3.28
N TRP A 118 -11.79 -17.89 -2.94
CA TRP A 118 -11.40 -16.69 -2.23
C TRP A 118 -10.44 -15.92 -3.12
N MET A 119 -10.71 -14.64 -3.30
CA MET A 119 -9.92 -13.74 -4.12
C MET A 119 -9.45 -12.57 -3.26
N GLN A 120 -8.15 -12.53 -2.98
CA GLN A 120 -7.52 -11.43 -2.27
C GLN A 120 -7.08 -10.37 -3.26
N VAL A 121 -7.55 -9.14 -3.08
CA VAL A 121 -7.09 -7.96 -3.81
C VAL A 121 -6.26 -7.11 -2.86
N GLN A 122 -4.95 -7.05 -3.09
CA GLN A 122 -4.09 -6.11 -2.37
C GLN A 122 -4.27 -4.73 -2.98
N MET A 123 -4.89 -3.87 -2.20
CA MET A 123 -5.04 -2.47 -2.53
C MET A 123 -3.67 -1.81 -2.35
N LEU A 124 -3.16 -1.16 -3.38
CA LEU A 124 -1.94 -0.34 -3.31
C LEU A 124 -2.31 1.15 -3.23
N THR A 125 -1.32 2.05 -3.29
CA THR A 125 -1.56 3.50 -3.24
C THR A 125 -2.65 3.93 -4.22
N HIS A 126 -3.54 4.82 -3.78
CA HIS A 126 -4.57 5.42 -4.64
C HIS A 126 -5.55 4.40 -5.25
N THR A 127 -5.85 3.32 -4.53
CA THR A 127 -6.90 2.37 -4.93
C THR A 127 -8.23 2.74 -4.29
N ILE A 128 -9.27 2.89 -5.11
CA ILE A 128 -10.64 3.07 -4.63
C ILE A 128 -11.57 2.11 -5.35
N ILE A 129 -12.54 1.56 -4.62
CA ILE A 129 -13.57 0.73 -5.22
C ILE A 129 -14.82 1.56 -5.49
N GLN A 130 -15.40 1.37 -6.66
CA GLN A 130 -16.68 1.94 -7.04
C GLN A 130 -17.57 0.85 -7.63
N VAL A 131 -18.88 1.00 -7.47
CA VAL A 131 -19.86 0.05 -8.02
C VAL A 131 -20.78 0.81 -8.95
N TYR A 132 -20.98 0.26 -10.14
CA TYR A 132 -21.78 0.84 -11.21
C TYR A 132 -22.89 -0.11 -11.62
N ALA A 133 -24.01 0.42 -12.10
CA ALA A 133 -24.92 -0.38 -12.92
C ALA A 133 -24.20 -0.78 -14.21
N VAL A 134 -24.46 -2.00 -14.71
CA VAL A 134 -23.76 -2.55 -15.89
C VAL A 134 -23.90 -1.66 -17.12
N LEU A 135 -25.09 -1.09 -17.34
CA LEU A 135 -25.35 -0.17 -18.45
C LEU A 135 -24.52 1.11 -18.32
N ASP A 136 -24.50 1.74 -17.13
CA ASP A 136 -23.71 2.96 -16.91
C ASP A 136 -22.21 2.70 -17.10
N PHE A 137 -21.71 1.55 -16.63
CA PHE A 137 -20.32 1.17 -16.81
C PHE A 137 -19.96 1.02 -18.29
N HIS A 138 -20.70 0.21 -19.05
CA HIS A 138 -20.39 -0.03 -20.46
C HIS A 138 -20.67 1.16 -21.37
N GLU A 139 -21.71 1.94 -21.09
CA GLU A 139 -22.08 3.06 -21.95
C GLU A 139 -21.28 4.33 -21.69
N ARG A 140 -20.82 4.53 -20.44
CA ARG A 140 -20.17 5.77 -20.03
C ARG A 140 -18.72 5.53 -19.64
N ILE A 141 -18.46 4.66 -18.67
CA ILE A 141 -17.13 4.51 -18.07
C ILE A 141 -16.15 3.82 -19.03
N CYS A 142 -16.53 2.68 -19.61
CA CYS A 142 -15.71 1.92 -20.55
C CYS A 142 -15.40 2.64 -21.87
N LYS A 143 -16.10 3.73 -22.19
CA LYS A 143 -15.90 4.48 -23.44
C LYS A 143 -14.99 5.68 -23.27
N VAL A 144 -14.45 5.91 -22.07
CA VAL A 144 -13.48 6.97 -21.84
C VAL A 144 -12.07 6.41 -22.02
N PRO A 145 -11.25 6.96 -22.93
CA PRO A 145 -9.89 6.46 -23.11
C PRO A 145 -9.06 6.61 -21.84
N LYS A 146 -8.19 5.63 -21.57
CA LYS A 146 -7.23 5.59 -20.46
C LYS A 146 -6.49 6.89 -20.23
N LYS A 147 -6.12 7.59 -21.33
CA LYS A 147 -5.37 8.85 -21.31
C LYS A 147 -6.23 10.08 -20.98
N ALA A 148 -7.54 9.99 -21.23
CA ALA A 148 -8.49 11.04 -20.88
C ALA A 148 -8.95 10.90 -19.42
N CYS A 149 -9.06 9.67 -18.92
CA CYS A 149 -9.24 9.39 -17.51
C CYS A 149 -7.97 9.77 -16.72
N ARG A 150 -8.15 10.40 -15.55
CA ARG A 150 -7.07 10.58 -14.57
C ARG A 150 -6.84 9.33 -13.71
N PHE A 151 -7.59 8.25 -13.98
CA PHE A 151 -7.52 6.97 -13.30
C PHE A 151 -7.48 5.85 -14.34
N ARG A 152 -7.14 4.65 -13.88
CA ARG A 152 -7.11 3.39 -14.62
C ARG A 152 -8.13 2.44 -14.02
N VAL A 153 -8.82 1.67 -14.86
CA VAL A 153 -9.58 0.49 -14.46
C VAL A 153 -8.60 -0.65 -14.29
N ALA A 154 -8.07 -0.80 -13.08
CA ALA A 154 -7.13 -1.87 -12.76
C ALA A 154 -7.78 -3.24 -12.97
N MET A 155 -9.00 -3.34 -12.46
CA MET A 155 -9.83 -4.53 -12.52
C MET A 155 -11.28 -4.12 -12.33
N ALA A 156 -12.17 -4.64 -13.16
CA ALA A 156 -13.60 -4.50 -13.04
C ALA A 156 -14.23 -5.89 -13.10
N LEU A 157 -14.98 -6.24 -12.07
CA LEU A 157 -15.71 -7.49 -11.96
C LEU A 157 -17.13 -7.26 -12.44
N ASP A 158 -17.46 -7.77 -13.63
CA ASP A 158 -18.83 -7.77 -14.12
C ASP A 158 -19.62 -8.83 -13.35
N LEU A 159 -20.53 -8.39 -12.49
CA LEU A 159 -21.37 -9.22 -11.61
C LEU A 159 -22.81 -9.32 -12.14
N GLY A 160 -23.01 -9.09 -13.44
CA GLY A 160 -24.29 -9.19 -14.10
C GLY A 160 -25.02 -7.86 -14.24
N GLU A 161 -25.79 -7.46 -13.23
CA GLU A 161 -26.49 -6.16 -13.24
C GLU A 161 -25.59 -5.00 -12.79
N TYR A 162 -24.49 -5.34 -12.13
CA TYR A 162 -23.56 -4.39 -11.54
C TYR A 162 -22.13 -4.73 -11.92
N VAL A 163 -21.27 -3.72 -11.96
CA VAL A 163 -19.83 -3.86 -12.16
C VAL A 163 -19.11 -3.26 -10.95
N MET A 164 -18.31 -4.07 -10.27
CA MET A 164 -17.44 -3.62 -9.18
C MET A 164 -16.07 -3.27 -9.75
N VAL A 165 -15.66 -2.02 -9.62
CA VAL A 165 -14.49 -1.47 -10.31
C VAL A 165 -13.44 -1.03 -9.29
N PHE A 166 -12.24 -1.59 -9.41
CA PHE A 166 -11.03 -1.20 -8.69
C PHE A 166 -10.29 -0.15 -9.54
N LEU A 167 -10.37 1.11 -9.11
CA LEU A 167 -9.76 2.24 -9.78
C LEU A 167 -8.41 2.57 -9.15
N LEU A 168 -7.40 2.81 -9.99
CA LEU A 168 -6.03 3.13 -9.60
C LEU A 168 -5.51 4.35 -10.35
N LEU A 169 -4.47 5.01 -9.83
CA LEU A 169 -3.70 5.99 -10.60
C LEU A 169 -2.54 5.35 -11.39
N ASP A 170 -1.88 4.35 -10.82
CA ASP A 170 -0.59 3.82 -11.27
C ASP A 170 -0.65 2.38 -11.84
N ASN A 171 -1.86 1.80 -11.96
CA ASN A 171 -2.10 0.41 -12.37
C ASN A 171 -1.37 -0.64 -11.52
N MET A 172 -1.00 -0.31 -10.29
CA MET A 172 -0.38 -1.26 -9.38
C MET A 172 -1.42 -1.91 -8.48
N PHE A 173 -1.65 -3.21 -8.66
CA PHE A 173 -2.42 -4.04 -7.73
C PHE A 173 -1.92 -5.48 -7.78
N GLY A 174 -2.27 -6.24 -6.76
CA GLY A 174 -2.01 -7.67 -6.71
C GLY A 174 -3.31 -8.44 -6.46
N VAL A 175 -3.44 -9.58 -7.14
CA VAL A 175 -4.56 -10.49 -6.96
C VAL A 175 -4.03 -11.88 -6.66
N TRP A 176 -4.62 -12.54 -5.66
CA TRP A 176 -4.35 -13.93 -5.32
C TRP A 176 -5.65 -14.68 -5.17
N TYR A 177 -5.60 -15.97 -5.50
CA TYR A 177 -6.74 -16.86 -5.42
C TYR A 177 -6.41 -18.05 -4.54
N SER A 178 -7.41 -18.54 -3.83
CA SER A 178 -7.33 -19.78 -3.07
C SER A 178 -8.71 -20.41 -2.94
N GLN A 179 -8.74 -21.73 -2.73
CA GLN A 179 -9.96 -22.46 -2.38
C GLN A 179 -10.29 -22.37 -0.89
N THR A 180 -9.32 -21.98 -0.07
CA THR A 180 -9.48 -21.75 1.37
C THR A 180 -8.96 -20.37 1.75
N GLN A 181 -9.72 -19.68 2.62
CA GLN A 181 -9.37 -18.34 3.08
C GLN A 181 -8.00 -18.29 3.78
N SER A 182 -7.68 -19.29 4.61
CA SER A 182 -6.45 -19.32 5.41
C SER A 182 -5.17 -19.28 4.57
N LEU A 183 -5.17 -19.93 3.41
CA LEU A 183 -4.01 -19.94 2.52
C LEU A 183 -3.69 -18.56 1.95
N LEU A 184 -4.67 -17.66 1.78
CA LEU A 184 -4.42 -16.29 1.32
C LEU A 184 -3.68 -15.47 2.37
N THR A 185 -4.04 -15.64 3.64
CA THR A 185 -3.43 -14.94 4.77
C THR A 185 -1.99 -15.42 5.01
N THR A 186 -1.69 -16.71 4.80
CA THR A 186 -0.35 -17.28 5.03
C THR A 186 0.71 -16.73 4.06
N TYR A 187 0.36 -16.42 2.81
CA TYR A 187 1.33 -15.84 1.86
C TYR A 187 1.81 -14.44 2.26
N LEU A 188 0.94 -13.66 2.91
CA LEU A 188 1.33 -12.38 3.49
C LEU A 188 2.25 -12.58 4.69
N LEU A 189 1.92 -13.51 5.60
CA LEU A 189 2.76 -13.83 6.76
C LEU A 189 4.13 -14.40 6.37
N ALA A 190 4.23 -15.19 5.29
CA ALA A 190 5.50 -15.73 4.82
C ALA A 190 6.42 -14.66 4.19
N LEU A 191 5.84 -13.73 3.41
CA LEU A 191 6.55 -12.52 2.96
C LEU A 191 6.91 -11.62 4.15
N GLU A 192 6.05 -11.56 5.17
CA GLU A 192 6.30 -10.83 6.40
C GLU A 192 7.34 -11.49 7.29
N CYS A 193 7.51 -12.81 7.33
CA CYS A 193 8.61 -13.47 8.07
C CYS A 193 9.98 -13.12 7.48
N ILE A 194 10.09 -13.02 6.15
CA ILE A 194 11.31 -12.55 5.48
C ILE A 194 11.48 -11.03 5.65
N GLN A 195 10.39 -10.27 5.74
CA GLN A 195 10.46 -8.83 6.03
C GLN A 195 10.58 -8.50 7.52
N LEU A 196 10.25 -9.39 8.45
CA LEU A 196 10.33 -9.21 9.90
C LEU A 196 11.80 -9.02 10.31
N GLN A 197 12.72 -9.71 9.62
CA GLN A 197 14.15 -9.43 9.70
C GLN A 197 14.57 -8.02 9.23
N ARG A 198 13.69 -7.29 8.53
CA ARG A 198 13.89 -5.92 8.02
C ARG A 198 13.01 -4.88 8.73
N TYR A 199 12.10 -5.29 9.62
CA TYR A 199 11.13 -4.41 10.31
C TYR A 199 11.63 -3.85 11.65
N PHE A 200 12.88 -4.07 12.02
CA PHE A 200 13.51 -3.58 13.26
C PHE A 200 13.71 -2.05 13.32
N THR A 201 12.94 -1.28 12.55
CA THR A 201 13.05 0.18 12.47
C THR A 201 11.67 0.83 12.28
N VAL A 202 11.35 1.84 13.10
CA VAL A 202 10.18 2.69 12.85
C VAL A 202 10.45 3.49 11.58
N GLN A 203 9.82 3.06 10.49
CA GLN A 203 9.84 3.80 9.23
C GLN A 203 9.00 5.06 9.38
N VAL A 204 9.71 6.17 9.49
CA VAL A 204 9.19 7.52 9.28
C VAL A 204 9.28 7.83 7.78
N TYR A 205 8.59 8.83 7.27
CA TYR A 205 8.75 9.23 5.87
C TYR A 205 9.01 10.72 5.77
N ALA A 206 10.15 11.09 5.18
CA ALA A 206 10.47 12.46 4.78
C ALA A 206 10.31 13.50 5.91
N LYS A 207 10.68 13.13 7.14
CA LYS A 207 10.65 14.00 8.32
C LYS A 207 12.04 14.08 8.92
N ASP A 208 12.43 15.24 9.43
CA ASP A 208 13.68 15.47 10.15
C ASP A 208 13.61 14.90 11.57
N CYS A 209 12.43 14.96 12.16
CA CYS A 209 12.14 14.44 13.48
C CYS A 209 10.74 13.80 13.53
N THR A 210 10.58 12.83 14.43
CA THR A 210 9.28 12.22 14.72
C THR A 210 9.05 12.17 16.22
N TRP A 211 7.79 12.04 16.59
CA TRP A 211 7.42 11.80 17.97
C TRP A 211 7.58 10.33 18.30
N LEU A 212 8.36 10.02 19.34
CA LEU A 212 8.35 8.72 19.99
C LEU A 212 7.63 8.82 21.35
N PRO A 213 6.86 7.80 21.75
CA PRO A 213 6.46 7.64 23.13
C PRO A 213 7.67 7.65 24.06
N THR A 214 7.57 8.27 25.24
CA THR A 214 8.71 8.36 26.20
C THR A 214 9.37 7.01 26.46
N HIS A 215 8.62 5.91 26.57
CA HIS A 215 9.24 4.59 26.79
C HIS A 215 10.09 4.13 25.60
N HIS A 216 9.62 4.29 24.35
CA HIS A 216 10.44 4.01 23.17
C HIS A 216 11.67 4.92 23.11
N GLN A 217 11.54 6.19 23.56
CA GLN A 217 12.68 7.08 23.67
C GLN A 217 13.69 6.59 24.70
N THR A 218 13.24 6.17 25.88
CA THR A 218 14.13 5.60 26.91
C THR A 218 14.87 4.39 26.37
N GLN A 219 14.17 3.44 25.72
CA GLN A 219 14.81 2.28 25.11
C GLN A 219 15.77 2.67 23.98
N TYR A 220 15.43 3.69 23.19
CA TYR A 220 16.31 4.22 22.16
C TYR A 220 17.56 4.89 22.74
N ASP A 221 17.42 5.64 23.82
CA ASP A 221 18.52 6.31 24.52
C ASP A 221 19.43 5.27 25.21
N GLU A 222 18.86 4.24 25.83
CA GLU A 222 19.59 3.09 26.39
C GLU A 222 20.35 2.33 25.30
N LEU A 223 19.71 2.06 24.16
CA LEU A 223 20.36 1.49 22.98
C LEU A 223 21.55 2.35 22.55
N ARG A 224 21.35 3.67 22.42
CA ARG A 224 22.41 4.59 22.02
C ARG A 224 23.57 4.59 23.00
N GLN A 225 23.28 4.65 24.29
CA GLN A 225 24.30 4.59 25.33
C GLN A 225 25.10 3.28 25.26
N CYS A 226 24.42 2.15 25.04
CA CYS A 226 25.08 0.86 24.85
C CYS A 226 26.01 0.88 23.62
N LEU A 227 25.49 1.31 22.46
CA LEU A 227 26.29 1.40 21.22
C LEU A 227 27.49 2.34 21.37
N ASP A 228 27.31 3.50 22.00
CA ASP A 228 28.37 4.49 22.23
C ASP A 228 29.44 3.94 23.18
N SER A 229 29.06 3.11 24.15
CA SER A 229 30.00 2.43 25.04
C SER A 229 30.78 1.30 24.35
N SER A 230 30.11 0.52 23.49
CA SER A 230 30.72 -0.61 22.78
C SER A 230 31.65 -0.18 21.64
N ILE A 231 31.48 1.02 21.07
CA ILE A 231 32.41 1.59 20.07
C ILE A 231 33.83 1.72 20.65
N GLN A 232 34.01 1.81 21.97
CA GLN A 232 35.34 1.87 22.58
C GLN A 232 36.03 0.51 22.69
N GLU A 233 35.31 -0.60 22.50
CA GLU A 233 35.80 -1.97 22.61
C GLU A 233 35.76 -2.65 21.23
N GLU A 234 36.57 -2.15 20.29
CA GLU A 234 36.49 -2.37 18.84
C GLU A 234 36.50 -3.84 18.34
N GLU A 235 36.69 -4.85 19.18
CA GLU A 235 36.94 -6.24 18.72
C GLU A 235 35.80 -7.24 18.99
N ALA A 236 34.91 -6.98 19.95
CA ALA A 236 33.85 -7.96 20.27
C ALA A 236 32.59 -7.73 19.41
N PRO A 237 32.00 -8.77 18.80
CA PRO A 237 30.71 -8.64 18.14
C PRO A 237 29.63 -8.27 19.16
N ILE A 238 28.85 -7.24 18.86
CA ILE A 238 27.68 -6.85 19.64
C ILE A 238 26.54 -7.77 19.21
N VAL A 239 26.29 -8.81 19.99
CA VAL A 239 25.24 -9.79 19.73
C VAL A 239 23.98 -9.38 20.50
N HIS A 240 22.84 -9.32 19.79
CA HIS A 240 21.53 -9.22 20.43
C HIS A 240 21.36 -10.39 21.41
N SER A 241 21.21 -10.12 22.69
CA SER A 241 20.89 -11.15 23.67
C SER A 241 20.18 -10.57 24.87
N VAL A 242 19.27 -11.36 25.46
CA VAL A 242 18.60 -11.03 26.72
C VAL A 242 19.63 -10.82 27.84
N GLU A 243 20.75 -11.53 27.78
CA GLU A 243 21.84 -11.50 28.77
C GLU A 243 22.62 -10.18 28.73
N ASN A 244 22.75 -9.56 27.55
CA ASN A 244 23.47 -8.30 27.35
C ASN A 244 22.59 -7.07 27.65
N GLY A 245 21.31 -7.26 28.01
CA GLY A 245 20.34 -6.18 28.19
C GLY A 245 20.07 -5.39 26.91
N TRP A 246 20.48 -5.93 25.77
CA TRP A 246 20.42 -5.27 24.48
C TRP A 246 19.20 -5.74 23.71
N PHE A 247 18.16 -4.91 23.72
CA PHE A 247 16.89 -5.16 23.02
C PHE A 247 16.75 -4.13 21.90
N ASP A 248 16.23 -4.55 20.75
CA ASP A 248 15.81 -3.54 19.78
C ASP A 248 14.62 -2.76 20.40
N PRO A 249 14.66 -1.41 20.48
CA PRO A 249 13.59 -0.59 21.04
C PRO A 249 12.26 -0.75 20.30
N TYR A 250 12.30 -1.33 19.10
CA TYR A 250 11.15 -1.68 18.28
C TYR A 250 10.92 -3.19 18.20
N GLU A 251 11.80 -3.99 18.82
CA GLU A 251 11.59 -5.41 19.03
C GLU A 251 10.42 -5.57 19.98
N PRO A 252 9.49 -6.48 19.67
CA PRO A 252 8.31 -6.61 20.47
C PRO A 252 8.59 -7.39 21.76
N LEU A 253 9.35 -6.80 22.69
CA LEU A 253 9.24 -7.12 24.11
C LEU A 253 7.79 -6.98 24.61
N LEU A 254 7.00 -6.15 23.93
CA LEU A 254 5.56 -6.05 24.12
C LEU A 254 4.73 -7.10 23.37
N ILE A 255 5.30 -7.96 22.50
CA ILE A 255 4.57 -9.16 22.09
C ILE A 255 4.39 -10.02 23.32
N ALA A 256 5.43 -10.33 24.13
CA ALA A 256 5.24 -11.10 25.36
C ALA A 256 4.18 -10.47 26.30
N ALA A 257 4.30 -9.18 26.62
CA ALA A 257 3.30 -8.49 27.44
C ALA A 257 1.91 -8.40 26.77
N GLY A 258 1.85 -8.27 25.44
CA GLY A 258 0.63 -8.22 24.65
C GLY A 258 -0.05 -9.58 24.48
N LEU A 259 0.73 -10.66 24.41
CA LEU A 259 0.35 -12.07 24.40
C LEU A 259 -0.27 -12.46 25.75
N GLU A 260 0.30 -11.94 26.85
CA GLU A 260 -0.19 -12.15 28.21
C GLU A 260 -1.38 -11.24 28.58
N LYS A 261 -1.56 -10.11 27.88
CA LYS A 261 -2.63 -9.15 28.18
C LYS A 261 -4.01 -9.79 28.02
N ALA A 262 -4.79 -9.80 29.09
CA ALA A 262 -6.20 -10.16 29.04
C ALA A 262 -6.94 -9.20 28.10
N LYS A 263 -7.90 -9.73 27.32
CA LYS A 263 -8.71 -8.96 26.37
C LYS A 263 -7.89 -8.26 25.27
N ASN A 264 -6.82 -8.91 24.77
CA ASN A 264 -6.06 -8.44 23.61
C ASN A 264 -6.82 -8.74 22.29
N LEU A 265 -6.48 -8.00 21.24
CA LEU A 265 -6.99 -8.22 19.88
C LEU A 265 -5.98 -8.96 18.98
N GLY A 266 -4.90 -9.48 19.54
CA GLY A 266 -3.80 -10.08 18.79
C GLY A 266 -4.25 -11.25 17.93
N HIS A 267 -5.11 -12.12 18.47
CA HIS A 267 -5.70 -13.26 17.75
C HIS A 267 -6.61 -12.87 16.57
N ILE A 268 -7.14 -11.63 16.52
CA ILE A 268 -7.88 -11.11 15.35
C ILE A 268 -6.90 -10.66 14.26
N ILE A 269 -5.79 -10.02 14.67
CA ILE A 269 -4.81 -9.45 13.74
C ILE A 269 -3.93 -10.54 13.12
N TYR A 270 -3.47 -11.49 13.93
CA TYR A 270 -2.47 -12.50 13.57
C TYR A 270 -3.04 -13.90 13.33
N GLU A 271 -4.36 -14.05 13.25
CA GLU A 271 -5.06 -15.34 13.29
C GLU A 271 -4.93 -16.06 14.65
N LYS A 272 -6.01 -16.76 15.05
CA LYS A 272 -6.09 -17.44 16.34
C LYS A 272 -4.97 -18.47 16.54
N ALA A 273 -4.67 -19.28 15.53
CA ALA A 273 -3.68 -20.34 15.62
C ALA A 273 -2.26 -19.80 15.80
N SER A 274 -1.85 -18.84 14.97
CA SER A 274 -0.52 -18.23 15.04
C SER A 274 -0.32 -17.44 16.34
N TRP A 275 -1.36 -16.73 16.81
CA TRP A 275 -1.32 -16.02 18.08
C TRP A 275 -1.09 -16.96 19.27
N VAL A 276 -1.82 -18.09 19.31
CA VAL A 276 -1.64 -19.11 20.36
C VAL A 276 -0.26 -19.76 20.27
N ALA A 277 0.23 -20.05 19.06
CA ALA A 277 1.57 -20.61 18.86
C ALA A 277 2.67 -19.66 19.37
N GLY A 278 2.44 -18.35 19.31
CA GLY A 278 3.32 -17.33 19.90
C GLY A 278 3.24 -17.22 21.42
N GLY A 279 2.37 -17.97 22.11
CA GLY A 279 2.13 -17.87 23.55
C GLY A 279 0.97 -16.93 23.93
N GLY A 280 0.21 -16.46 22.95
CA GLY A 280 -0.88 -15.50 23.12
C GLY A 280 -2.14 -16.13 23.67
N ARG A 281 -2.80 -15.43 24.61
CA ARG A 281 -4.13 -15.84 25.10
C ARG A 281 -5.20 -15.37 24.14
N VAL A 282 -6.11 -16.26 23.77
CA VAL A 282 -7.31 -15.94 22.99
C VAL A 282 -8.38 -15.45 23.95
N TRP A 283 -9.04 -14.37 23.60
CA TRP A 283 -10.20 -13.90 24.34
C TRP A 283 -11.43 -14.63 23.80
N GLU A 284 -12.12 -15.39 24.67
CA GLU A 284 -13.25 -16.25 24.28
C GLU A 284 -14.54 -15.47 23.98
N ASP A 285 -14.73 -14.30 24.59
CA ASP A 285 -15.83 -13.41 24.27
C ASP A 285 -15.51 -12.61 23.00
N CYS A 286 -16.53 -12.29 22.19
CA CYS A 286 -16.36 -11.48 20.99
C CYS A 286 -15.63 -10.16 21.36
N PRO A 287 -14.39 -9.95 20.89
CA PRO A 287 -13.59 -8.83 21.33
C PRO A 287 -14.18 -7.48 20.94
N LEU A 288 -15.03 -7.50 19.92
CA LEU A 288 -15.79 -6.36 19.43
C LEU A 288 -17.01 -6.04 20.29
N ASP A 289 -17.52 -6.96 21.12
CA ASP A 289 -18.66 -6.69 21.99
C ASP A 289 -18.34 -5.65 23.06
N VAL A 290 -17.07 -5.54 23.49
CA VAL A 290 -16.62 -4.44 24.36
C VAL A 290 -16.61 -3.09 23.62
N TYR A 291 -16.52 -3.09 22.29
CA TYR A 291 -16.66 -1.89 21.46
C TYR A 291 -18.10 -1.65 20.98
N ASN A 292 -18.96 -2.67 21.02
CA ASN A 292 -20.38 -2.62 20.65
C ASN A 292 -21.28 -2.11 21.79
N ILE A 293 -20.72 -1.91 22.99
CA ILE A 293 -21.32 -1.04 23.99
C ILE A 293 -21.17 0.38 23.45
N MET A 294 -22.12 0.84 22.64
CA MET A 294 -22.32 2.27 22.33
C MET A 294 -22.42 3.03 23.66
N PRO A 295 -21.40 3.80 24.09
CA PRO A 295 -21.50 4.57 25.30
C PRO A 295 -22.11 5.91 24.91
N THR A 296 -23.25 6.26 25.51
CA THR A 296 -23.75 7.65 25.54
C THR A 296 -22.79 8.61 26.24
N GLU A 297 -21.72 8.10 26.86
CA GLU A 297 -20.65 8.88 27.48
C GLU A 297 -19.28 8.38 27.03
N TYR A 298 -18.62 9.16 26.17
CA TYR A 298 -17.27 8.97 25.64
C TYR A 298 -16.20 8.98 26.75
N VAL A 299 -16.07 7.91 27.54
CA VAL A 299 -15.08 7.85 28.64
C VAL A 299 -14.10 6.68 28.51
N TYR A 300 -14.37 5.64 27.71
CA TYR A 300 -13.60 4.39 27.81
C TYR A 300 -12.60 4.06 26.68
N LEU A 301 -12.41 4.92 25.67
CA LEU A 301 -11.36 4.73 24.65
C LEU A 301 -10.37 5.89 24.52
N LEU A 302 -10.51 6.93 25.34
CA LEU A 302 -9.41 7.82 25.63
C LEU A 302 -8.82 7.38 26.96
N PRO A 303 -7.66 6.72 27.00
CA PRO A 303 -6.94 6.51 28.25
C PRO A 303 -6.35 7.86 28.69
N LEU A 304 -7.20 8.82 29.09
CA LEU A 304 -6.79 10.16 29.53
C LEU A 304 -5.83 10.09 30.73
N LYS A 305 -5.89 9.02 31.53
CA LYS A 305 -4.92 8.76 32.60
C LYS A 305 -3.56 8.21 32.14
N TYR A 306 -3.44 7.66 30.92
CA TYR A 306 -2.15 7.31 30.31
C TYR A 306 -1.63 8.39 29.36
N PHE A 307 -2.46 9.35 28.93
CA PHE A 307 -1.99 10.44 28.08
C PHE A 307 -1.08 11.43 28.79
N SER A 308 -1.22 11.63 30.10
CA SER A 308 -0.28 12.43 30.88
C SER A 308 1.11 11.78 30.99
N SER A 309 1.23 10.47 30.77
CA SER A 309 2.51 9.74 30.69
C SER A 309 2.96 9.45 29.25
N LEU A 310 2.13 9.75 28.24
CA LEU A 310 2.56 9.88 26.84
C LEU A 310 3.17 11.26 26.60
N LEU A 311 4.10 11.65 27.47
CA LEU A 311 5.09 12.65 27.08
C LEU A 311 5.72 12.13 25.80
N LYS A 312 5.70 12.99 24.78
CA LYS A 312 6.30 12.69 23.50
C LYS A 312 7.65 13.37 23.49
N SER A 313 8.66 12.66 23.06
CA SER A 313 9.98 13.21 22.79
C SER A 313 10.18 13.26 21.28
N TRP A 314 10.87 14.30 20.83
CA TRP A 314 11.33 14.38 19.46
C TRP A 314 12.57 13.51 19.30
N THR A 315 12.55 12.61 18.33
CA THR A 315 13.72 11.85 17.90
C THR A 315 14.06 12.20 16.46
N ASN A 316 15.37 12.35 16.22
CA ASN A 316 15.91 12.59 14.89
C ASN A 316 15.63 11.40 13.98
N CYS A 317 15.34 11.69 12.73
CA CYS A 317 15.20 10.70 11.68
C CYS A 317 16.43 10.77 10.78
N TYR A 318 16.80 9.65 10.19
CA TYR A 318 17.94 9.47 9.30
C TYR A 318 17.43 8.93 7.97
N LEU A 319 18.06 9.37 6.89
CA LEU A 319 17.80 8.86 5.56
C LEU A 319 18.93 7.93 5.14
N TYR A 320 18.56 6.75 4.66
CA TYR A 320 19.48 5.74 4.15
C TYR A 320 19.19 5.47 2.69
N ASN A 321 20.24 5.16 1.93
CA ASN A 321 20.16 4.67 0.56
C ASN A 321 20.69 3.24 0.50
N THR A 322 19.93 2.36 -0.15
CA THR A 322 20.42 1.09 -0.67
C THR A 322 20.63 1.20 -2.18
N ASP A 323 21.14 0.14 -2.80
CA ASP A 323 21.29 0.05 -4.27
C ASP A 323 19.98 0.25 -5.05
N HIS A 324 18.82 0.17 -4.38
CA HIS A 324 17.51 0.14 -5.03
C HIS A 324 16.51 1.16 -4.49
N LYS A 325 16.69 1.66 -3.26
CA LYS A 325 15.71 2.54 -2.63
C LYS A 325 16.31 3.39 -1.52
N SER A 326 15.67 4.52 -1.27
CA SER A 326 15.88 5.30 -0.06
C SER A 326 14.84 4.94 0.99
N PHE A 327 15.23 4.93 2.27
CA PHE A 327 14.29 4.74 3.38
C PHE A 327 14.67 5.62 4.57
N TRP A 328 13.66 6.05 5.32
CA TRP A 328 13.78 6.93 6.47
C TRP A 328 13.57 6.11 7.74
N CYS A 329 14.39 6.35 8.76
CA CYS A 329 14.41 5.54 9.97
C CYS A 329 14.80 6.42 11.19
N THR A 330 14.25 6.14 12.36
CA THR A 330 14.62 6.82 13.61
C THR A 330 15.95 6.33 14.20
N MET A 331 16.43 5.17 13.77
CA MET A 331 17.70 4.58 14.19
C MET A 331 18.87 5.09 13.34
N GLY A 332 19.99 5.40 14.00
CA GLY A 332 21.26 5.73 13.33
C GLY A 332 21.95 4.50 12.76
N ASN A 333 23.10 4.70 12.11
CA ASN A 333 23.97 3.59 11.72
C ASN A 333 24.35 2.78 12.96
N LEU A 334 24.13 1.47 12.89
CA LEU A 334 24.66 0.54 13.86
C LEU A 334 26.17 0.35 13.59
N PRO A 335 26.99 0.12 14.62
CA PRO A 335 28.38 -0.31 14.46
C PRO A 335 28.51 -1.53 13.55
N ALA A 336 29.62 -1.64 12.80
CA ALA A 336 29.83 -2.74 11.85
C ALA A 336 29.93 -4.12 12.52
N ASN A 337 30.28 -4.17 13.81
CA ASN A 337 30.34 -5.37 14.63
C ASN A 337 28.99 -5.77 15.25
N THR A 338 27.89 -5.10 14.90
CA THR A 338 26.55 -5.46 15.36
C THR A 338 25.99 -6.65 14.56
N LEU A 339 25.72 -7.77 15.24
CA LEU A 339 25.22 -9.01 14.63
C LEU A 339 23.72 -9.23 14.92
N PRO A 340 22.89 -9.59 13.92
CA PRO A 340 21.46 -9.89 14.14
C PRO A 340 21.28 -11.13 15.03
N TYR A 341 20.14 -11.22 15.73
CA TYR A 341 19.81 -12.26 16.73
C TYR A 341 19.79 -13.73 16.21
N SER A 342 20.11 -14.01 14.94
CA SER A 342 20.05 -15.36 14.39
C SER A 342 21.34 -16.14 14.61
N ARG A 343 21.31 -17.12 15.53
CA ARG A 343 22.35 -18.16 15.71
C ARG A 343 22.56 -19.09 14.50
N GLN A 344 21.80 -18.94 13.43
CA GLN A 344 22.00 -19.70 12.19
C GLN A 344 22.69 -18.81 11.17
N SER A 345 23.96 -19.13 10.93
CA SER A 345 24.87 -18.58 9.93
C SER A 345 24.38 -18.86 8.50
N VAL A 346 23.22 -18.31 8.13
CA VAL A 346 22.93 -18.13 6.72
C VAL A 346 23.73 -16.90 6.31
N GLU A 347 24.72 -17.08 5.44
CA GLU A 347 25.42 -16.00 4.76
C GLU A 347 24.41 -15.22 3.90
N VAL A 348 23.63 -14.35 4.54
CA VAL A 348 22.80 -13.40 3.84
C VAL A 348 23.72 -12.23 3.51
N GLU A 349 23.99 -12.02 2.22
CA GLU A 349 24.67 -10.82 1.74
C GLU A 349 23.96 -9.60 2.34
N GLN A 350 24.65 -8.90 3.25
CA GLN A 350 24.09 -7.70 3.86
C GLN A 350 23.96 -6.64 2.76
N PRO A 351 22.77 -6.07 2.54
CA PRO A 351 22.61 -5.01 1.56
C PRO A 351 23.50 -3.85 1.95
N CYS A 352 24.21 -3.27 0.99
CA CYS A 352 25.00 -2.05 1.22
C CYS A 352 24.04 -0.91 1.57
N VAL A 353 24.10 -0.44 2.82
CA VAL A 353 23.31 0.69 3.31
C VAL A 353 24.24 1.88 3.52
N THR A 354 23.95 2.98 2.86
CA THR A 354 24.71 4.24 3.00
C THR A 354 23.85 5.29 3.68
N ILE A 355 24.39 5.93 4.71
CA ILE A 355 23.72 7.07 5.36
C ILE A 355 23.82 8.30 4.47
N VAL A 356 22.68 8.98 4.27
CA VAL A 356 22.62 10.20 3.48
C VAL A 356 23.06 11.38 4.34
N LEU A 357 23.94 12.22 3.82
CA LEU A 357 24.45 13.40 4.54
C LEU A 357 23.31 14.37 4.90
N PRO A 358 23.38 15.10 6.03
CA PRO A 358 22.31 15.97 6.50
C PRO A 358 21.80 16.99 5.47
N ASP A 359 22.68 17.55 4.63
CA ASP A 359 22.27 18.52 3.61
C ASP A 359 21.53 17.88 2.43
N GLN A 360 21.85 16.61 2.10
CA GLN A 360 21.10 15.84 1.12
C GLN A 360 19.77 15.37 1.72
N GLN A 361 19.78 14.91 2.96
CA GLN A 361 18.58 14.54 3.71
C GLN A 361 17.57 15.68 3.77
N LYS A 362 18.00 16.92 4.04
CA LYS A 362 17.14 18.10 4.01
C LYS A 362 16.40 18.23 2.68
N LYS A 363 17.06 18.00 1.54
CA LYS A 363 16.43 18.08 0.21
C LYS A 363 15.34 17.05 -0.02
N GLU A 364 15.34 15.96 0.75
CA GLU A 364 14.37 14.87 0.70
C GLU A 364 13.28 14.99 1.78
N LEU A 365 13.29 16.05 2.60
CA LEU A 365 12.20 16.32 3.55
C LEU A 365 10.90 16.62 2.79
N PHE A 366 9.78 16.20 3.37
CA PHE A 366 8.46 16.40 2.78
C PHE A 366 8.18 17.87 2.51
N GLU A 367 8.52 18.74 3.47
CA GLU A 367 8.45 20.19 3.30
C GLU A 367 9.21 20.65 2.06
N ASN A 368 10.44 20.16 1.85
CA ASN A 368 11.25 20.57 0.72
C ASN A 368 10.78 19.97 -0.62
N ILE A 369 10.28 18.73 -0.59
CA ILE A 369 9.65 18.09 -1.73
C ILE A 369 8.44 18.92 -2.17
N VAL A 370 7.55 19.28 -1.25
CA VAL A 370 6.33 20.03 -1.53
C VAL A 370 6.62 21.47 -1.97
N LEU A 371 7.51 22.17 -1.27
CA LEU A 371 7.74 23.60 -1.51
C LEU A 371 8.64 23.87 -2.73
N TYR A 372 9.59 22.98 -3.05
CA TYR A 372 10.65 23.30 -4.01
C TYR A 372 10.75 22.34 -5.21
N ARG A 373 10.16 21.13 -5.18
CA ARG A 373 10.20 20.22 -6.33
C ARG A 373 8.99 20.42 -7.23
N LYS A 374 9.21 20.99 -8.42
CA LYS A 374 8.19 21.22 -9.47
C LYS A 374 7.49 19.95 -10.01
N GLY A 375 7.88 18.75 -9.56
CA GLY A 375 7.41 17.46 -10.08
C GLY A 375 6.46 16.66 -9.18
N TYR A 376 6.18 17.12 -7.94
CA TYR A 376 5.30 16.40 -7.03
C TYR A 376 3.97 17.13 -6.88
N ALA A 377 2.95 16.63 -7.56
CA ALA A 377 1.57 16.98 -7.24
C ALA A 377 1.14 16.11 -6.07
N VAL A 378 1.18 16.65 -4.84
CA VAL A 378 0.40 16.07 -3.75
C VAL A 378 -1.05 16.38 -4.05
N GLY A 379 -1.74 15.42 -4.65
CA GLY A 379 -3.09 15.59 -5.18
C GLY A 379 -4.13 15.65 -4.07
N PRO A 380 -5.37 16.13 -4.35
CA PRO A 380 -6.46 16.10 -3.37
C PRO A 380 -6.78 14.70 -2.81
N LEU A 381 -6.43 13.64 -3.55
CA LEU A 381 -6.57 12.24 -3.14
C LEU A 381 -5.54 11.80 -2.09
N ASP A 382 -4.39 12.48 -1.99
CA ASP A 382 -3.42 12.27 -0.92
C ASP A 382 -3.88 12.85 0.42
N TYR A 383 -5.05 13.51 0.45
CA TYR A 383 -5.59 14.11 1.67
C TYR A 383 -7.04 13.76 2.00
N CYS A 384 -7.89 13.30 1.08
CA CYS A 384 -9.25 12.85 1.40
C CYS A 384 -9.82 11.97 0.28
N GLY A 385 -10.15 10.71 0.62
CA GLY A 385 -11.13 9.93 -0.14
C GLY A 385 -12.49 10.63 -0.17
N ILE A 386 -12.94 11.03 -1.36
CA ILE A 386 -14.32 11.45 -1.61
C ILE A 386 -14.90 10.46 -2.62
N ALA A 387 -15.65 9.48 -2.12
CA ALA A 387 -16.52 8.63 -2.94
C ALA A 387 -17.92 9.25 -2.95
N GLN A 388 -18.46 9.55 -4.12
CA GLN A 388 -19.83 10.01 -4.27
C GLN A 388 -20.69 8.82 -4.73
N ILE A 389 -21.52 8.29 -3.84
CA ILE A 389 -22.48 7.23 -4.18
C ILE A 389 -23.71 7.90 -4.81
N HIS A 390 -23.91 7.71 -6.11
CA HIS A 390 -25.16 8.09 -6.77
C HIS A 390 -26.22 6.98 -6.58
N CYS A 391 -26.75 6.85 -5.37
CA CYS A 391 -27.98 6.08 -5.14
C CYS A 391 -29.15 7.05 -4.95
N LYS A 392 -30.18 6.95 -5.80
CA LYS A 392 -31.36 7.84 -5.80
C LYS A 392 -32.18 7.86 -4.49
N LYS A 393 -31.79 7.13 -3.43
CA LYS A 393 -32.57 7.02 -2.18
C LYS A 393 -31.82 6.94 -0.84
N VAL A 394 -30.49 7.07 -0.76
CA VAL A 394 -29.81 6.98 0.56
C VAL A 394 -28.72 8.04 0.69
N ALA A 395 -29.00 9.09 1.47
CA ALA A 395 -28.02 10.09 1.88
C ALA A 395 -27.29 9.58 3.12
N ILE A 396 -25.99 9.26 3.00
CA ILE A 396 -25.15 8.85 4.12
C ILE A 396 -24.54 10.11 4.76
N TYR A 397 -25.01 10.46 5.96
CA TYR A 397 -24.61 11.66 6.72
C TYR A 397 -23.15 11.65 7.23
N PHE A 398 -22.46 10.51 7.19
CA PHE A 398 -21.11 10.35 7.74
C PHE A 398 -20.03 11.18 7.02
N PHE A 399 -20.19 11.44 5.72
CA PHE A 399 -19.20 12.16 4.92
C PHE A 399 -19.20 13.68 5.12
N LYS A 400 -20.33 14.28 5.52
CA LYS A 400 -20.46 15.73 5.71
C LYS A 400 -19.59 16.24 6.88
N MET A 401 -19.50 15.46 7.96
CA MET A 401 -18.76 15.82 9.17
C MET A 401 -17.23 15.89 8.95
N LEU A 402 -16.68 14.94 8.17
CA LEU A 402 -15.25 14.92 7.83
C LEU A 402 -14.87 16.06 6.86
N LEU A 403 -15.78 16.41 5.95
CA LEU A 403 -15.62 17.54 5.03
C LEU A 403 -15.56 18.87 5.80
N GLU A 404 -16.50 19.13 6.70
CA GLU A 404 -16.55 20.38 7.47
C GLU A 404 -15.31 20.56 8.37
N ALA A 405 -14.85 19.50 9.03
CA ALA A 405 -13.64 19.50 9.85
C ALA A 405 -12.32 19.70 9.05
N SER A 406 -12.32 19.34 7.76
CA SER A 406 -11.19 19.55 6.83
C SER A 406 -11.17 20.97 6.27
N PHE A 407 -12.34 21.59 6.07
CA PHE A 407 -12.46 22.99 5.63
C PHE A 407 -12.13 23.99 6.73
N ASP A 408 -12.56 23.75 7.98
CA ASP A 408 -12.27 24.65 9.11
C ASP A 408 -10.77 24.70 9.45
N ARG A 409 -10.04 23.59 9.23
CA ARG A 409 -8.57 23.52 9.34
C ARG A 409 -7.81 24.34 8.29
N ARG A 410 -8.48 24.87 7.25
CA ARG A 410 -7.83 25.61 6.16
C ARG A 410 -8.07 27.12 6.22
N ARG A 411 -8.97 27.60 7.08
CA ARG A 411 -9.29 29.04 7.18
C ARG A 411 -8.12 29.91 7.67
N HIS A 412 -7.09 29.31 8.28
CA HIS A 412 -5.95 30.02 8.86
C HIS A 412 -4.69 30.05 7.96
N LEU A 413 -4.66 29.32 6.84
CA LEU A 413 -3.52 29.35 5.92
C LEU A 413 -3.68 30.56 4.96
N LYS A 414 -2.94 31.64 5.22
CA LYS A 414 -2.86 32.78 4.29
C LYS A 414 -2.17 32.33 3.00
N ILE A 415 -2.84 32.55 1.86
CA ILE A 415 -2.26 32.36 0.53
C ILE A 415 -1.08 33.34 0.39
N GLY A 416 0.14 32.82 0.51
CA GLY A 416 1.35 33.59 0.23
C GLY A 416 1.43 33.92 -1.26
N LYS A 417 1.58 35.20 -1.60
CA LYS A 417 1.90 35.63 -2.97
C LYS A 417 3.27 35.08 -3.37
N GLN A 418 3.32 34.00 -4.15
CA GLN A 418 4.55 33.53 -4.77
C GLN A 418 5.07 34.58 -5.76
N LYS A 419 6.26 35.13 -5.49
CA LYS A 419 7.04 35.90 -6.47
C LYS A 419 7.51 34.96 -7.58
N THR A 420 7.23 35.34 -8.81
CA THR A 420 7.65 34.68 -10.05
C THR A 420 9.17 34.71 -10.25
N THR A 421 9.87 33.68 -9.80
CA THR A 421 11.30 33.40 -10.12
C THR A 421 11.50 32.76 -11.50
N ASN A 422 10.51 32.77 -12.39
CA ASN A 422 10.55 32.03 -13.67
C ASN A 422 11.24 32.78 -14.83
N LEU A 423 11.78 33.98 -14.65
CA LEU A 423 12.44 34.71 -15.75
C LEU A 423 13.83 34.14 -16.11
N GLN A 424 14.57 33.60 -15.13
CA GLN A 424 15.91 33.05 -15.38
C GLN A 424 15.88 31.66 -16.04
N ALA A 425 14.93 30.80 -15.64
CA ALA A 425 14.78 29.48 -16.23
C ALA A 425 14.30 29.54 -17.70
N ALA A 426 13.46 30.52 -18.04
CA ALA A 426 13.05 30.75 -19.42
C ALA A 426 14.25 31.22 -20.29
N LYS A 427 15.08 32.13 -19.77
CA LYS A 427 16.29 32.62 -20.46
C LYS A 427 17.33 31.51 -20.68
N GLN A 428 17.54 30.61 -19.72
CA GLN A 428 18.46 29.48 -19.88
C GLN A 428 17.96 28.45 -20.92
N LYS A 429 16.65 28.24 -21.02
CA LYS A 429 16.07 27.32 -21.99
C LYS A 429 16.18 27.88 -23.42
N GLN A 430 15.99 29.19 -23.58
CA GLN A 430 16.13 29.88 -24.86
C GLN A 430 17.58 29.89 -25.35
N ALA A 431 18.55 30.19 -24.48
CA ALA A 431 19.98 30.16 -24.81
C ALA A 431 20.47 28.76 -25.23
N SER A 432 19.96 27.71 -24.59
CA SER A 432 20.28 26.31 -24.96
C SER A 432 19.72 25.90 -26.32
N GLN A 433 18.65 26.57 -26.77
CA GLN A 433 17.99 26.31 -28.05
C GLN A 433 18.73 27.02 -29.18
N GLU A 434 19.11 28.28 -28.97
CA GLU A 434 19.93 29.07 -29.91
C GLU A 434 21.33 28.47 -30.11
N ALA A 435 21.91 27.83 -29.09
CA ALA A 435 23.19 27.14 -29.20
C ALA A 435 23.16 25.87 -30.06
N LYS A 436 21.98 25.23 -30.21
CA LYS A 436 21.82 24.02 -31.05
C LYS A 436 21.60 24.34 -32.52
N GLU A 437 21.07 25.52 -32.83
CA GLU A 437 20.78 25.94 -34.21
C GLU A 437 22.01 26.48 -34.94
N ASN A 438 23.14 26.72 -34.24
CA ASN A 438 24.35 27.31 -34.81
C ASN A 438 25.53 26.33 -35.00
N ILE A 439 25.29 25.02 -35.09
CA ILE A 439 26.37 24.06 -35.42
C ILE A 439 26.49 23.97 -36.95
N PRO A 440 27.63 24.37 -37.57
CA PRO A 440 27.78 24.30 -39.01
C PRO A 440 27.92 22.85 -39.48
N GLU A 441 27.09 22.44 -40.44
CA GLU A 441 27.20 21.15 -41.11
C GLU A 441 28.47 21.12 -41.98
N HIS A 442 29.53 20.51 -41.48
CA HIS A 442 30.65 20.09 -42.33
C HIS A 442 30.34 18.72 -42.94
N SER A 443 30.08 18.74 -44.25
CA SER A 443 29.92 17.55 -45.10
C SER A 443 31.23 16.75 -45.17
N LEU A 444 31.23 15.52 -44.64
CA LEU A 444 32.27 14.53 -44.87
C LEU A 444 31.77 13.51 -45.89
N SER A 445 32.34 13.54 -47.10
CA SER A 445 32.17 12.50 -48.11
C SER A 445 33.05 11.30 -47.75
N TYR A 446 32.48 10.11 -47.68
CA TYR A 446 33.24 8.87 -47.55
C TYR A 446 33.42 8.23 -48.92
N ASP A 447 34.66 8.21 -49.40
CA ASP A 447 35.14 7.34 -50.48
C ASP A 447 35.25 5.90 -49.94
N THR A 448 34.63 4.96 -50.63
CA THR A 448 34.70 3.53 -50.31
C THR A 448 35.52 2.84 -51.39
N THR A 449 36.76 2.47 -51.09
CA THR A 449 37.58 1.62 -51.96
C THR A 449 37.74 0.25 -51.31
N CYS A 450 37.18 -0.78 -51.95
CA CYS A 450 37.52 -2.18 -51.71
C CYS A 450 38.90 -2.48 -52.31
N MET A 451 39.76 -3.21 -51.59
CA MET A 451 40.44 -4.40 -52.15
C MET A 451 41.25 -5.20 -51.12
N VAL A 452 41.09 -6.53 -51.26
CA VAL A 452 41.76 -7.72 -50.69
C VAL A 452 41.55 -8.03 -49.22
#